data_AF-A0A916XG46-F1
#
_entry.id   AF-A0A916XG46-F1
#
_cell.length_a   1.000
_cell.length_b   1.000
_cell.length_c   1.000
_cell.angle_alpha   90.00
_cell.angle_beta   90.00
_cell.angle_gamma   90.00
#
_symmetry.space_group_name_H-M   'P 1'
#
loop_
_entity.id
_entity.type
_entity.pdbx_description
1 polymer ?
#
loop_
_entity_poly.entity_id
_entity_poly.type
_entity_poly.pdbx_seq_one_letter_code
_entity_poly.pdbx_strand_id
1 'polypeptide(L)'
;MNAQKLIIAAILATTGLGVANAAEPAKTRTEVINELKQARASGELGQHLDFVFFDQQTAGSKTRAEVAAELKQAKQQGLLAVGDASYPALPVATSSRVRSEVKAEAVAARKSSGSDRDYNYGG
;
A
#
# COMPACT_ATOMS: atom_id res chain seq x y z
N MET A 1 -29.38 11.13 -57.42
CA MET A 1 -28.37 10.38 -56.64
C MET A 1 -27.93 11.27 -55.48
N ASN A 2 -28.08 10.97 -54.20
CA ASN A 2 -29.13 10.29 -53.42
C ASN A 2 -29.07 10.97 -52.05
N ALA A 3 -30.17 11.58 -51.61
CA ALA A 3 -30.36 12.00 -50.23
C ALA A 3 -30.47 10.76 -49.34
N GLN A 4 -30.03 10.85 -48.07
CA GLN A 4 -30.41 10.03 -46.88
C GLN A 4 -29.25 10.05 -45.86
N LYS A 5 -29.34 10.35 -44.56
CA LYS A 5 -30.39 10.79 -43.62
C LYS A 5 -29.66 11.42 -42.42
N LEU A 6 -30.11 12.59 -41.98
CA LEU A 6 -29.88 13.07 -40.62
C LEU A 6 -30.75 12.23 -39.67
N ILE A 7 -30.19 11.70 -38.58
CA ILE A 7 -30.99 11.27 -37.43
C ILE A 7 -30.39 11.92 -36.18
N ILE A 8 -31.04 13.02 -35.82
CA ILE A 8 -31.11 13.58 -34.48
C ILE A 8 -31.89 12.57 -33.64
N ALA A 9 -31.38 12.19 -32.48
CA ALA A 9 -32.17 11.53 -31.44
C ALA A 9 -32.00 12.29 -30.12
N ALA A 10 -32.70 13.42 -30.04
CA ALA A 10 -33.15 13.95 -28.76
C ALA A 10 -34.29 13.03 -28.28
N ILE A 11 -34.11 12.36 -27.14
CA ILE A 11 -35.22 11.71 -26.43
C ILE A 11 -35.53 12.56 -25.21
N LEU A 12 -36.68 13.21 -25.28
CA LEU A 12 -37.33 13.93 -24.19
C LEU A 12 -38.49 13.07 -23.66
N ALA A 13 -38.70 13.12 -22.34
CA ALA A 13 -39.83 12.60 -21.55
C ALA A 13 -39.80 11.07 -21.24
N THR A 14 -39.91 10.63 -19.98
CA THR A 14 -41.12 10.72 -19.14
C THR A 14 -40.82 10.19 -17.73
N THR A 15 -41.54 10.70 -16.73
CA THR A 15 -41.60 10.21 -15.34
C THR A 15 -42.14 8.78 -15.24
N GLY A 16 -41.51 7.91 -14.44
CA GLY A 16 -42.17 6.69 -13.92
C GLY A 16 -41.26 5.53 -13.51
N LEU A 17 -41.28 5.23 -12.20
CA LEU A 17 -41.11 3.92 -11.55
C LEU A 17 -39.78 3.13 -11.70
N GLY A 18 -39.03 3.10 -10.59
CA GLY A 18 -38.31 1.91 -10.10
C GLY A 18 -37.22 1.33 -10.99
N VAL A 19 -36.00 1.85 -10.90
CA VAL A 19 -34.82 1.06 -11.27
C VAL A 19 -34.46 0.15 -10.11
N ALA A 20 -34.80 -1.13 -10.25
CA ALA A 20 -34.12 -2.19 -9.52
C ALA A 20 -32.61 -1.99 -9.68
N ASN A 21 -31.85 -2.27 -8.61
CA ASN A 21 -30.39 -2.30 -8.63
C ASN A 21 -29.97 -3.47 -9.54
N ALA A 22 -30.05 -3.25 -10.86
CA ALA A 22 -29.54 -4.18 -11.84
C ALA A 22 -28.03 -4.21 -11.63
N ALA A 23 -27.52 -5.32 -11.11
CA ALA A 23 -26.09 -5.55 -11.07
C ALA A 23 -25.57 -5.37 -12.50
N GLU A 24 -24.80 -4.31 -12.72
CA GLU A 24 -24.18 -4.07 -14.02
C GLU A 24 -23.37 -5.33 -14.38
N PRO A 25 -23.41 -5.77 -15.66
CA PRO A 25 -22.61 -6.91 -16.08
C PRO A 25 -21.14 -6.66 -15.70
N ALA A 26 -20.55 -7.59 -14.95
CA ALA A 26 -19.17 -7.46 -14.52
C ALA A 26 -18.26 -7.35 -15.74
N LYS A 27 -17.51 -6.24 -15.83
CA LYS A 27 -16.57 -5.99 -16.92
C LYS A 27 -15.56 -7.13 -17.01
N THR A 28 -15.25 -7.54 -18.21
CA THR A 28 -14.16 -8.48 -18.47
C THR A 28 -12.82 -7.82 -18.17
N ARG A 29 -11.80 -8.63 -17.86
CA ARG A 29 -10.45 -8.14 -17.63
C ARG A 29 -9.91 -7.30 -18.80
N THR A 30 -10.25 -7.69 -20.04
CA THR A 30 -9.83 -6.97 -21.24
C THR A 30 -10.43 -5.57 -21.32
N GLU A 31 -11.71 -5.43 -20.98
CA GLU A 31 -12.40 -4.13 -20.96
C GLU A 31 -11.79 -3.20 -19.91
N VAL A 32 -11.54 -3.71 -18.70
CA VAL A 32 -10.89 -2.96 -17.62
C VAL A 32 -9.51 -2.45 -18.03
N ILE A 33 -8.71 -3.27 -18.74
CA ILE A 33 -7.39 -2.86 -19.22
C ILE A 33 -7.49 -1.74 -20.25
N ASN A 34 -8.47 -1.80 -21.15
CA ASN A 34 -8.65 -0.79 -22.19
C ASN A 34 -9.09 0.55 -21.59
N GLU A 35 -10.02 0.51 -20.63
CA GLU A 35 -10.47 1.70 -19.89
C GLU A 35 -9.32 2.34 -19.11
N LEU A 36 -8.49 1.55 -18.43
CA LEU A 36 -7.32 2.07 -17.72
C LEU A 36 -6.32 2.75 -18.68
N LYS A 37 -6.08 2.17 -19.86
CA LYS A 37 -5.24 2.80 -20.90
C LYS A 37 -5.82 4.12 -21.37
N GLN A 38 -7.14 4.18 -21.57
CA GLN A 38 -7.83 5.40 -22.00
C GLN A 38 -7.75 6.48 -20.92
N ALA A 39 -8.04 6.15 -19.66
CA ALA A 39 -7.96 7.09 -18.54
C ALA A 39 -6.54 7.61 -18.30
N ARG A 40 -5.52 6.78 -18.58
CA ARG A 40 -4.12 7.24 -18.56
C ARG A 40 -3.79 8.16 -19.74
N ALA A 41 -4.33 7.88 -20.92
CA ALA A 41 -4.11 8.70 -22.11
C ALA A 41 -4.88 10.04 -22.05
N SER A 42 -6.05 10.07 -21.42
CA SER A 42 -6.84 11.29 -21.18
C SER A 42 -6.29 12.14 -20.02
N GLY A 43 -5.36 11.60 -19.23
CA GLY A 43 -4.77 12.28 -18.08
C GLY A 43 -5.69 12.35 -16.86
N GLU A 44 -6.80 11.60 -16.85
CA GLU A 44 -7.70 11.46 -15.69
C GLU A 44 -7.02 10.71 -14.53
N LEU A 45 -6.07 9.84 -14.84
CA LEU A 45 -5.21 9.21 -13.84
C LEU A 45 -4.01 10.10 -13.54
N GLY A 46 -3.90 10.54 -12.30
CA GLY A 46 -2.72 11.24 -11.80
C GLY A 46 -1.46 10.40 -12.05
N GLN A 47 -0.50 10.94 -12.79
CA GLN A 47 0.83 10.34 -12.94
C GLN A 47 1.72 10.63 -11.73
N HIS A 48 1.30 11.59 -10.90
CA HIS A 48 2.03 12.02 -9.74
C HIS A 48 1.58 11.18 -8.55
N LEU A 49 2.53 10.51 -7.92
CA LEU A 49 2.30 10.04 -6.57
C LEU A 49 2.13 11.30 -5.71
N ASP A 50 1.02 11.41 -4.97
CA ASP A 50 0.79 12.47 -3.97
C ASP A 50 1.71 12.32 -2.74
N PHE A 51 2.98 11.96 -2.98
CA PHE A 51 4.01 11.92 -1.97
C PHE A 51 4.78 13.21 -2.06
N VAL A 52 4.69 14.00 -1.00
CA VAL A 52 5.63 15.09 -0.76
C VAL A 52 7.01 14.46 -0.60
N PHE A 53 7.84 14.58 -1.63
CA PHE A 53 9.27 14.34 -1.49
C PHE A 53 9.81 15.51 -0.66
N PHE A 54 10.09 15.24 0.60
CA PHE A 54 11.01 16.09 1.33
C PHE A 54 12.36 15.92 0.64
N ASP A 55 12.79 16.92 -0.11
CA ASP A 55 14.20 17.05 -0.43
C ASP A 55 14.93 17.02 0.91
N GLN A 56 15.56 15.90 1.23
CA GLN A 56 16.51 15.85 2.32
C GLN A 56 17.62 16.81 1.91
N GLN A 57 17.48 18.07 2.32
CA GLN A 57 18.62 18.94 2.53
C GLN A 57 19.49 18.18 3.51
N THR A 58 20.42 17.42 2.94
CA THR A 58 21.49 16.76 3.67
C THR A 58 22.28 17.89 4.29
N ALA A 59 21.90 18.25 5.52
CA ALA A 59 22.58 19.27 6.33
C ALA A 59 23.99 18.83 6.75
N GLY A 60 24.59 17.88 6.03
CA GLY A 60 25.94 17.41 6.19
C GLY A 60 26.68 17.57 4.87
N SER A 61 27.74 18.36 4.89
CA SER A 61 28.63 18.64 3.75
C SER A 61 29.41 17.43 3.24
N LYS A 62 29.27 16.25 3.86
CA LYS A 62 30.05 15.05 3.54
C LYS A 62 29.35 14.20 2.48
N THR A 63 30.10 13.88 1.45
CA THR A 63 29.76 12.87 0.45
C THR A 63 29.77 11.47 1.08
N ARG A 64 29.06 10.54 0.44
CA ARG A 64 29.09 9.12 0.85
C ARG A 64 30.50 8.52 0.86
N ALA A 65 31.37 8.96 -0.06
CA ALA A 65 32.74 8.49 -0.15
C ALA A 65 33.56 8.92 1.08
N GLU A 66 33.41 10.17 1.51
CA GLU A 66 34.08 10.70 2.72
C GLU A 66 33.61 9.97 3.98
N VAL A 67 32.29 9.76 4.13
CA VAL A 67 31.74 9.00 5.25
C VAL A 67 32.29 7.56 5.29
N ALA A 68 32.40 6.90 4.14
CA ALA A 68 32.95 5.55 4.07
C ALA A 68 34.44 5.49 4.44
N ALA A 69 35.21 6.50 4.02
CA ALA A 69 36.62 6.62 4.36
C ALA A 69 36.83 6.82 5.86
N GLU A 70 36.09 7.75 6.48
CA GLU A 70 36.13 8.00 7.92
C GLU A 70 35.72 6.77 8.72
N LEU A 71 34.67 6.07 8.29
CA LEU A 71 34.20 4.86 8.95
C LEU A 71 35.28 3.77 8.92
N LYS A 72 35.97 3.58 7.78
CA LYS A 72 37.09 2.63 7.67
C LYS A 72 38.23 3.01 8.62
N GLN A 73 38.60 4.29 8.67
CA GLN A 73 39.65 4.78 9.55
C GLN A 73 39.29 4.56 11.04
N ALA A 74 38.07 4.91 11.45
CA ALA A 74 37.60 4.73 12.82
C ALA A 74 37.58 3.25 13.24
N LYS A 75 37.23 2.33 12.32
CA LYS A 75 37.34 0.88 12.54
C LYS A 75 38.79 0.44 12.78
N GLN A 76 39.73 0.93 11.97
CA GLN A 76 41.16 0.60 12.12
C GLN A 76 41.75 1.16 13.42
N GLN A 77 41.29 2.32 13.86
CA GLN A 77 41.72 2.96 15.11
C GLN A 77 41.05 2.35 16.35
N GLY A 78 40.12 1.39 16.19
CA GLY A 78 39.40 0.80 17.31
C GLY A 78 38.44 1.76 18.03
N LEU A 79 38.06 2.87 17.39
CA LEU A 79 37.19 3.89 17.97
C LEU A 79 35.71 3.51 17.96
N LEU A 80 35.35 2.44 17.24
CA LEU A 80 34.00 1.93 17.15
C LEU A 80 33.89 0.64 17.95
N ALA A 81 32.87 0.54 18.80
CA ALA A 81 32.47 -0.73 19.39
C ALA A 81 31.95 -1.63 18.25
N VAL A 82 32.75 -2.64 17.88
CA VAL A 82 32.37 -3.64 16.88
C VAL A 82 31.69 -4.80 17.61
N GLY A 83 30.35 -4.82 17.62
CA GLY A 83 29.54 -5.89 18.21
C GLY A 83 28.67 -5.45 19.40
N ASP A 84 28.04 -6.41 20.08
CA ASP A 84 27.09 -6.22 21.20
C ASP A 84 27.75 -5.67 22.49
N ALA A 85 29.01 -5.25 22.44
CA ALA A 85 29.81 -4.86 23.60
C ALA A 85 29.23 -3.66 24.40
N SER A 86 28.29 -2.91 23.82
CA SER A 86 27.64 -1.78 24.47
C SER A 86 26.12 -1.93 24.62
N TYR A 87 25.56 -3.09 24.23
CA TYR A 87 24.15 -3.39 24.45
C TYR A 87 23.99 -4.23 25.72
N PRO A 88 23.05 -3.87 26.62
CA PRO A 88 22.74 -4.73 27.75
C PRO A 88 22.27 -6.10 27.22
N ALA A 89 22.83 -7.17 27.76
CA ALA A 89 22.37 -8.51 27.45
C ALA A 89 20.87 -8.62 27.79
N LEU A 90 20.06 -9.01 26.81
CA LEU A 90 18.65 -9.27 27.06
C LEU A 90 18.55 -10.46 28.02
N PRO A 91 17.69 -10.39 29.05
CA PRO A 91 17.45 -11.53 29.90
C PRO A 91 16.93 -12.69 29.05
N VAL A 92 17.44 -13.90 29.31
CA VAL A 92 16.92 -15.11 28.67
C VAL A 92 15.44 -15.23 29.05
N ALA A 93 14.56 -15.21 28.05
CA ALA A 93 13.13 -15.39 28.28
C ALA A 93 12.86 -16.81 28.77
N THR A 94 12.68 -16.99 30.08
CA THR A 94 12.31 -18.27 30.69
C THR A 94 10.79 -18.42 30.66
N SER A 95 10.26 -19.09 29.64
CA SER A 95 8.89 -19.60 29.66
C SER A 95 8.90 -21.02 30.21
N SER A 96 8.08 -21.30 31.22
CA SER A 96 7.79 -22.68 31.67
C SER A 96 6.88 -23.43 30.70
N ARG A 97 6.24 -22.71 29.76
CA ARG A 97 5.28 -23.28 28.81
C ARG A 97 5.95 -23.74 27.53
N VAL A 98 5.54 -24.90 27.05
CA VAL A 98 5.99 -25.45 25.76
C VAL A 98 5.28 -24.76 24.60
N ARG A 99 5.94 -24.73 23.43
CA ARG A 99 5.44 -24.03 22.23
C ARG A 99 4.03 -24.44 21.82
N SER A 100 3.65 -25.70 22.01
CA SER A 100 2.31 -26.21 21.71
C SER A 100 1.23 -25.55 22.58
N GLU A 101 1.49 -25.38 23.87
CA GLU A 101 0.56 -24.73 24.81
C GLU A 101 0.39 -23.25 24.50
N VAL A 102 1.47 -22.56 24.18
CA VAL A 102 1.43 -21.13 23.79
C VAL A 102 0.62 -20.96 22.51
N LYS A 103 0.77 -21.88 21.54
CA LYS A 103 -0.05 -21.86 20.31
C LYS A 103 -1.52 -22.13 20.62
N ALA A 104 -1.82 -23.10 21.48
CA ALA A 104 -3.20 -23.43 21.86
C ALA A 104 -3.87 -22.24 22.56
N GLU A 105 -3.16 -21.57 23.47
CA GLU A 105 -3.63 -20.35 24.11
C GLU A 105 -3.82 -19.21 23.12
N ALA A 106 -2.89 -18.98 22.19
CA ALA A 106 -3.04 -17.94 21.18
C ALA A 106 -4.28 -18.16 20.30
N VAL A 107 -4.59 -19.42 19.97
CA VAL A 107 -5.82 -19.78 19.25
C VAL A 107 -7.06 -19.58 20.12
N ALA A 108 -7.01 -20.00 21.39
CA ALA A 108 -8.11 -19.80 22.34
C ALA A 108 -8.41 -18.32 22.56
N ALA A 109 -7.36 -17.50 22.74
CA ALA A 109 -7.44 -16.05 22.90
C ALA A 109 -8.03 -15.38 21.64
N ARG A 110 -7.68 -15.84 20.43
CA ARG A 110 -8.30 -15.32 19.19
C ARG A 110 -9.80 -15.63 19.12
N LYS A 111 -10.20 -16.81 19.57
CA LYS A 111 -11.62 -17.23 19.62
C LYS A 111 -12.41 -16.47 20.69
N SER A 112 -11.81 -16.20 21.85
CA SER A 112 -12.47 -15.51 22.96
C SER A 112 -12.41 -13.98 22.85
N SER A 113 -11.39 -13.43 22.18
CA SER A 113 -11.20 -11.99 21.97
C SER A 113 -12.22 -11.37 21.02
N GLY A 114 -13.05 -12.16 20.34
CA GLY A 114 -14.06 -11.63 19.43
C GLY A 114 -13.48 -10.65 18.41
N SER A 115 -12.22 -10.82 17.99
CA SER A 115 -11.63 -10.02 16.92
C SER A 115 -12.12 -10.56 15.57
N ASP A 116 -13.44 -10.60 15.37
CA ASP A 116 -14.02 -10.02 14.17
C ASP A 116 -13.66 -8.52 14.23
N ARG A 117 -12.39 -8.22 13.93
CA ARG A 117 -12.10 -6.91 13.38
C ARG A 117 -12.68 -6.99 12.00
N ASP A 118 -13.96 -6.62 11.91
CA ASP A 118 -14.58 -6.08 10.71
C ASP A 118 -13.72 -4.90 10.26
N TYR A 119 -12.61 -5.21 9.59
CA TYR A 119 -11.96 -4.26 8.71
C TYR A 119 -12.91 -4.06 7.56
N ASN A 120 -13.87 -3.15 7.78
CA ASN A 120 -14.59 -2.48 6.73
C ASN A 120 -13.57 -1.69 5.89
N TYR A 121 -12.92 -2.37 4.95
CA TYR A 121 -12.29 -1.76 3.79
C TYR A 121 -13.36 -1.73 2.70
N GLY A 122 -14.10 -0.62 2.61
CA GLY A 122 -14.94 -0.35 1.44
C GLY A 122 -16.28 0.27 1.78
N GLY A 123 -16.30 1.59 1.82
CA GLY A 123 -17.41 2.43 1.37
C GLY A 123 -16.83 3.49 0.47
#